data_AF-A0AAD5NQU0-F1
#
_entry.id   AF-A0AAD5NQU0-F1
#
_cell.length_a   1.000
_cell.length_b   1.000
_cell.length_c   1.000
_cell.angle_alpha   90.00
_cell.angle_beta   90.00
_cell.angle_gamma   90.00
#
_symmetry.space_group_name_H-M   'P 1'
#
loop_
_entity.id
_entity.type
_entity.pdbx_description
1 polymer ?
#
loop_
_entity_poly.entity_id
_entity_poly.type
_entity_poly.pdbx_seq_one_letter_code
_entity_poly.pdbx_strand_id
1 'polypeptide(L)'
;MSEDSSTSNPMPVSTNNQSPLQLPSDQQLVRITNIKLNGNNFIRWSLSIKMYIHGRGKIGYLTGEKAEPDAKDSTHATWDAENSMVMAWLINAMEKDISANYLGYSKANDMWNNLNQMYSDLGNQSQVYELQLKLGEIKQGTDTVTKYFATLKRLWQDLDMFNEYLTITEFFRFLARLNV
;
A
#
# COMPACT_ATOMS: atom_id res chain seq x y z
N MET A 1 -42.60 -73.34 -15.64
CA MET A 1 -41.96 -72.01 -15.75
C MET A 1 -42.03 -71.36 -14.38
N SER A 2 -40.88 -71.33 -13.68
CA SER A 2 -40.24 -70.12 -13.16
C SER A 2 -39.23 -70.55 -12.09
N GLU A 3 -37.96 -70.36 -12.42
CA GLU A 3 -36.78 -70.61 -11.59
C GLU A 3 -36.66 -69.52 -10.52
N ASP A 4 -36.41 -69.92 -9.27
CA ASP A 4 -36.12 -69.02 -8.16
C ASP A 4 -34.58 -68.94 -8.03
N SER A 5 -34.00 -67.90 -8.62
CA SER A 5 -32.56 -67.63 -8.57
C SER A 5 -32.25 -66.69 -7.41
N SER A 6 -31.53 -67.21 -6.42
CA SER A 6 -31.03 -66.44 -5.27
C SER A 6 -29.97 -65.42 -5.72
N THR A 7 -30.32 -64.13 -5.75
CA THR A 7 -29.39 -63.03 -5.98
C THR A 7 -28.84 -62.49 -4.66
N SER A 8 -27.53 -62.57 -4.51
CA SER A 8 -26.75 -61.93 -3.44
C SER A 8 -26.86 -60.40 -3.53
N ASN A 9 -27.31 -59.74 -2.46
CA ASN A 9 -27.26 -58.28 -2.35
C ASN A 9 -25.81 -57.79 -2.15
N PRO A 10 -25.31 -56.82 -2.94
CA PRO A 10 -24.08 -56.12 -2.63
C PRO A 10 -24.33 -54.98 -1.62
N MET A 11 -23.42 -54.85 -0.66
CA MET A 11 -23.33 -53.73 0.30
C MET A 11 -23.25 -52.37 -0.41
N PRO A 12 -23.83 -51.28 0.14
CA PRO A 12 -23.69 -49.96 -0.45
C PRO A 12 -22.29 -49.41 -0.19
N VAL A 13 -21.55 -49.14 -1.27
CA VAL A 13 -20.33 -48.33 -1.25
C VAL A 13 -20.72 -46.89 -0.94
N SER A 14 -20.33 -46.39 0.24
CA SER A 14 -20.44 -44.97 0.57
C SER A 14 -19.42 -44.18 -0.25
N THR A 15 -19.86 -43.68 -1.41
CA THR A 15 -19.10 -42.72 -2.21
C THR A 15 -19.12 -41.37 -1.48
N ASN A 16 -18.08 -41.12 -0.68
CA ASN A 16 -17.88 -39.85 0.00
C ASN A 16 -17.49 -38.78 -1.04
N ASN A 17 -18.48 -38.21 -1.72
CA ASN A 17 -18.29 -37.04 -2.57
C ASN A 17 -18.14 -35.80 -1.68
N GLN A 18 -16.96 -35.65 -1.07
CA GLN A 18 -16.54 -34.37 -0.55
C GLN A 18 -15.89 -33.58 -1.69
N SER A 19 -16.64 -32.61 -2.22
CA SER A 19 -16.09 -31.52 -3.00
C SER A 19 -14.86 -30.96 -2.27
N PRO A 20 -13.72 -30.69 -2.95
CA PRO A 20 -12.57 -30.11 -2.28
C PRO A 20 -13.00 -28.81 -1.61
N LEU A 21 -12.84 -28.76 -0.28
CA LEU A 21 -13.06 -27.58 0.54
C LEU A 21 -12.40 -26.37 -0.15
N GLN A 22 -13.23 -25.52 -0.76
CA GLN A 22 -12.79 -24.21 -1.18
C GLN A 22 -12.42 -23.45 0.10
N LEU A 23 -11.11 -23.25 0.29
CA LEU A 23 -10.61 -22.30 1.29
C LEU A 23 -11.38 -20.99 1.12
N PRO A 24 -11.85 -20.34 2.21
CA PRO A 24 -12.37 -19.00 2.13
C PRO A 24 -11.38 -18.11 1.40
N SER A 25 -11.85 -17.37 0.40
CA SER A 25 -11.04 -16.48 -0.44
C SER A 25 -10.34 -15.34 0.34
N ASP A 26 -10.52 -15.29 1.66
CA ASP A 26 -10.02 -14.26 2.57
C ASP A 26 -8.54 -14.44 2.97
N GLN A 27 -7.89 -15.55 2.56
CA GLN A 27 -6.46 -15.77 2.80
C GLN A 27 -5.56 -15.43 1.61
N GLN A 28 -6.07 -14.75 0.57
CA GLN A 28 -5.16 -14.00 -0.27
C GLN A 28 -4.51 -12.95 0.62
N LEU A 29 -3.20 -13.09 0.89
CA LEU A 29 -2.33 -12.00 1.30
C LEU A 29 -2.58 -10.84 0.33
N VAL A 30 -3.54 -9.96 0.67
CA VAL A 30 -3.90 -8.88 -0.22
C VAL A 30 -2.67 -8.02 -0.31
N ARG A 31 -2.02 -8.04 -1.47
CA ARG A 31 -0.81 -7.26 -1.71
C ARG A 31 -1.26 -5.80 -1.83
N ILE A 32 -1.27 -5.12 -0.68
CA ILE A 32 -1.70 -3.73 -0.52
C ILE A 32 -0.89 -2.83 -1.46
N THR A 33 0.41 -3.09 -1.56
CA THR A 33 1.33 -2.41 -2.45
C THR A 33 2.59 -3.26 -2.68
N ASN A 34 3.30 -2.98 -3.78
CA ASN A 34 4.64 -3.53 -4.04
C ASN A 34 5.74 -2.69 -3.39
N ILE A 35 5.39 -1.54 -2.81
CA ILE A 35 6.33 -0.56 -2.26
C ILE A 35 6.33 -0.71 -0.74
N LYS A 36 7.46 -1.12 -0.17
CA LYS A 36 7.65 -1.16 1.28
C LYS A 36 8.26 0.16 1.76
N LEU A 37 7.72 0.77 2.82
CA LEU A 37 8.36 1.93 3.44
C LEU A 37 9.73 1.51 3.96
N ASN A 38 10.77 2.21 3.52
CA ASN A 38 12.18 1.92 3.85
C ASN A 38 12.94 3.15 4.39
N GLY A 39 12.20 4.17 4.82
CA GLY A 39 12.73 5.44 5.33
C GLY A 39 13.02 6.48 4.25
N ASN A 40 13.41 6.06 3.04
CA ASN A 40 13.80 6.96 1.95
C ASN A 40 12.77 7.02 0.82
N ASN A 41 11.58 6.46 1.00
CA ASN A 41 10.58 6.38 -0.08
C ASN A 41 9.17 6.84 0.31
N PHE A 42 9.08 7.72 1.31
CA PHE A 42 7.83 8.08 1.95
C PHE A 42 6.77 8.61 0.99
N ILE A 43 7.09 9.52 0.05
CA ILE A 43 6.07 10.06 -0.87
C ILE A 43 5.47 8.96 -1.75
N ARG A 44 6.33 8.14 -2.36
CA ARG A 44 5.86 7.09 -3.27
C ARG A 44 5.07 6.01 -2.52
N TRP A 45 5.53 5.66 -1.33
CA TRP A 45 4.86 4.72 -0.45
C TRP A 45 3.50 5.27 0.02
N SER A 46 3.47 6.50 0.53
CA SER A 46 2.28 7.13 1.10
C SER A 46 1.18 7.32 0.06
N LEU A 47 1.53 7.72 -1.18
CA LEU A 47 0.57 7.81 -2.28
C LEU A 47 -0.03 6.44 -2.63
N SER A 48 0.81 5.40 -2.73
CA SER A 48 0.34 4.04 -3.00
C SER A 48 -0.63 3.55 -1.92
N ILE A 49 -0.33 3.83 -0.66
CA ILE A 49 -1.17 3.44 0.48
C ILE A 49 -2.46 4.23 0.54
N LYS A 50 -2.41 5.56 0.36
CA LYS A 50 -3.61 6.40 0.27
C LYS A 50 -4.54 5.88 -0.83
N MET A 51 -4.01 5.59 -2.02
CA MET A 51 -4.80 5.08 -3.14
C MET A 51 -5.48 3.74 -2.83
N TYR A 52 -4.74 2.80 -2.22
CA TYR A 52 -5.31 1.51 -1.82
C TYR A 52 -6.42 1.66 -0.78
N ILE A 53 -6.16 2.41 0.30
CA ILE A 53 -7.12 2.61 1.40
C ILE A 53 -8.36 3.38 0.91
N HIS A 54 -8.16 4.38 0.05
CA HIS A 54 -9.25 5.13 -0.57
C HIS A 54 -10.11 4.24 -1.45
N GLY A 55 -9.50 3.37 -2.28
CA GLY A 55 -10.23 2.38 -3.09
C GLY A 55 -11.06 1.38 -2.27
N ARG A 56 -10.78 1.24 -0.98
CA ARG A 56 -11.55 0.41 -0.02
C ARG A 56 -12.58 1.20 0.78
N GLY A 57 -12.70 2.52 0.56
CA GLY A 57 -13.62 3.38 1.31
C GLY A 57 -13.23 3.55 2.79
N LYS A 58 -11.95 3.37 3.14
CA LYS A 58 -11.46 3.45 4.53
C LYS A 58 -10.57 4.65 4.81
N ILE A 59 -10.51 5.63 3.90
CA ILE A 59 -9.60 6.79 4.02
C ILE A 59 -9.90 7.64 5.27
N GLY A 60 -11.16 7.67 5.72
CA GLY A 60 -11.57 8.39 6.94
C GLY A 60 -10.88 7.92 8.22
N TYR A 61 -10.43 6.66 8.30
CA TYR A 61 -9.65 6.15 9.44
C TYR A 61 -8.23 6.70 9.48
N LEU A 62 -7.69 7.00 8.30
CA LEU A 62 -6.35 7.52 8.13
C LEU A 62 -6.31 9.04 8.30
N THR A 63 -7.35 9.75 7.84
CA THR A 63 -7.49 11.21 8.00
C THR A 63 -8.06 11.62 9.36
N GLY A 64 -8.70 10.71 10.09
CA GLY A 64 -9.39 11.00 11.34
C GLY A 64 -10.82 11.52 11.17
N GLU A 65 -11.30 11.64 9.93
CA GLU A 65 -12.70 11.98 9.63
C GLU A 65 -13.67 10.96 10.24
N LYS A 66 -13.27 9.68 10.27
CA LYS A 66 -14.00 8.62 10.97
C LYS A 66 -13.51 8.52 12.41
N ALA A 67 -14.04 9.39 13.26
CA ALA A 67 -13.71 9.44 14.68
C ALA A 67 -14.15 8.17 15.42
N GLU A 68 -13.43 7.85 16.49
CA GLU A 68 -13.78 6.76 17.40
C GLU A 68 -15.11 7.05 18.09
N PRO A 69 -16.13 6.17 17.97
CA PRO A 69 -17.38 6.29 18.71
C PRO A 69 -17.17 6.08 20.22
N ASP A 70 -18.19 6.42 21.02
CA ASP A 70 -18.19 6.03 22.44
C ASP A 70 -18.17 4.50 22.57
N ALA A 71 -17.49 3.97 23.59
CA ALA A 71 -17.36 2.53 23.79
C ALA A 71 -18.71 1.80 23.98
N LYS A 72 -19.78 2.51 24.35
CA LYS A 72 -21.14 1.98 24.49
C LYS A 72 -21.95 2.07 23.19
N ASP A 73 -21.44 2.76 22.18
CA ASP A 73 -22.08 2.87 20.87
C ASP A 73 -22.02 1.51 20.14
N SER A 74 -23.14 1.10 19.54
CA SER A 74 -23.22 -0.14 18.77
C SER A 74 -22.30 -0.16 17.55
N THR A 75 -21.86 1.01 17.08
CA THR A 75 -20.93 1.18 15.96
C THR A 75 -19.46 1.06 16.37
N HIS A 76 -19.12 1.08 17.66
CA HIS A 76 -17.75 1.01 18.16
C HIS A 76 -17.04 -0.27 17.69
N ALA A 77 -17.70 -1.43 17.80
CA ALA A 77 -17.11 -2.71 17.39
C ALA A 77 -16.73 -2.73 15.89
N THR A 78 -17.59 -2.18 15.03
CA THR A 78 -17.31 -2.04 13.60
C THR A 78 -16.18 -1.05 13.36
N TRP A 79 -16.17 0.06 14.10
CA TRP A 79 -15.09 1.05 14.00
C TRP A 79 -13.74 0.43 14.34
N ASP A 80 -13.65 -0.28 15.46
CA ASP A 80 -12.43 -0.90 15.97
C ASP A 80 -11.88 -1.96 15.01
N ALA A 81 -12.75 -2.81 14.46
CA ALA A 81 -12.36 -3.81 13.47
C ALA A 81 -11.78 -3.17 12.19
N GLU A 82 -12.43 -2.13 11.67
CA GLU A 82 -11.98 -1.43 10.47
C GLU A 82 -10.71 -0.60 10.71
N ASN A 83 -10.59 0.03 11.87
CA ASN A 83 -9.38 0.73 12.30
C ASN A 83 -8.19 -0.24 12.41
N SER A 84 -8.39 -1.40 13.05
CA SER A 84 -7.39 -2.46 13.16
C SER A 84 -6.96 -3.01 11.80
N MET A 85 -7.89 -3.14 10.86
CA MET A 85 -7.59 -3.55 9.49
C MET A 85 -6.71 -2.53 8.77
N VAL A 86 -6.98 -1.23 8.91
CA VAL A 86 -6.15 -0.17 8.31
C VAL A 86 -4.76 -0.16 8.94
N MET A 87 -4.64 -0.32 10.27
CA MET A 87 -3.34 -0.45 10.93
C MET A 87 -2.56 -1.67 10.41
N ALA A 88 -3.22 -2.82 10.27
CA ALA A 88 -2.61 -4.01 9.70
C ALA A 88 -2.10 -3.76 8.27
N TRP A 89 -2.84 -2.98 7.46
CA TRP A 89 -2.37 -2.60 6.13
C TRP A 89 -1.13 -1.71 6.16
N LEU A 90 -1.08 -0.73 7.06
CA LEU A 90 0.09 0.12 7.25
C LEU A 90 1.32 -0.69 7.65
N ILE A 91 1.20 -1.52 8.69
CA ILE A 91 2.27 -2.41 9.18
C ILE A 91 2.76 -3.34 8.07
N ASN A 92 1.84 -3.97 7.34
CA ASN A 92 2.17 -4.88 6.24
C ASN A 92 2.74 -4.16 5.02
N ALA A 93 2.71 -2.83 4.97
CA ALA A 93 3.32 -2.03 3.92
C ALA A 93 4.68 -1.46 4.30
N MET A 94 5.23 -1.80 5.47
CA MET A 94 6.53 -1.32 5.93
C MET A 94 7.59 -2.43 5.89
N GLU A 95 8.87 -2.06 5.84
CA GLU A 95 9.97 -2.95 6.21
C GLU A 95 9.91 -3.29 7.71
N LYS A 96 10.50 -4.43 8.08
CA LYS A 96 10.29 -5.06 9.40
C LYS A 96 10.85 -4.24 10.56
N ASP A 97 11.99 -3.59 10.33
CA ASP A 97 12.67 -2.68 11.23
C ASP A 97 11.86 -1.41 11.50
N ILE A 98 11.18 -0.88 10.48
CA ILE A 98 10.27 0.26 10.63
C ILE A 98 8.98 -0.18 11.33
N SER A 99 8.35 -1.25 10.86
CA SER A 99 7.03 -1.67 11.34
C SER A 99 7.00 -2.02 12.82
N ALA A 100 8.12 -2.52 13.37
CA ALA A 100 8.25 -2.83 14.79
C ALA A 100 7.97 -1.63 15.71
N ASN A 101 8.29 -0.40 15.26
CA ASN A 101 8.07 0.82 16.03
C ASN A 101 6.60 1.25 16.11
N TYR A 102 5.72 0.65 15.28
CA TYR A 102 4.34 1.07 15.11
C TYR A 102 3.31 0.08 15.68
N LEU A 103 3.73 -1.09 16.19
CA LEU A 103 2.81 -2.11 16.72
C LEU A 103 2.03 -1.67 17.97
N GLY A 104 2.51 -0.65 18.69
CA GLY A 104 1.88 -0.15 19.92
C GLY A 104 0.76 0.86 19.72
N TYR A 105 0.46 1.26 18.47
CA TYR A 105 -0.61 2.22 18.20
C TYR A 105 -1.99 1.55 18.28
N SER A 106 -2.96 2.27 18.84
CA SER A 106 -4.37 1.86 18.88
C SER A 106 -5.21 2.47 17.77
N LYS A 107 -4.75 3.56 17.14
CA LYS A 107 -5.48 4.27 16.08
C LYS A 107 -4.64 4.39 14.82
N ALA A 108 -5.26 4.07 13.68
CA ALA A 108 -4.66 4.23 12.37
C ALA A 108 -4.30 5.69 12.08
N ASN A 109 -5.12 6.65 12.52
CA ASN A 109 -4.84 8.07 12.35
C ASN A 109 -3.57 8.51 13.10
N ASP A 110 -3.42 8.10 14.36
CA ASP A 110 -2.23 8.44 15.17
C ASP A 110 -0.96 7.84 14.56
N MET A 111 -1.04 6.58 14.13
CA MET A 111 0.05 5.91 13.41
C MET A 111 0.41 6.67 12.13
N TRP A 112 -0.60 7.04 11.33
CA TRP A 112 -0.42 7.78 10.10
C TRP A 112 0.21 9.15 10.33
N ASN A 113 -0.25 9.90 11.32
CA ASN A 113 0.28 11.22 11.65
C ASN A 113 1.76 11.14 12.05
N ASN A 114 2.12 10.15 12.87
CA ASN A 114 3.52 9.93 13.24
C ASN A 114 4.40 9.55 12.04
N LEU A 115 3.90 8.69 11.14
CA LEU A 115 4.63 8.34 9.91
C LEU A 115 4.89 9.57 9.04
N ASN A 116 3.90 10.45 8.89
CA ASN A 116 4.12 11.72 8.18
C ASN A 116 5.17 12.55 8.91
N GLN A 117 5.04 12.74 10.23
CA GLN A 117 6.01 13.54 10.98
C GLN A 117 7.45 13.02 10.89
N MET A 118 7.65 11.71 10.93
CA MET A 118 8.99 11.10 10.93
C MET A 118 9.62 11.04 9.54
N TYR A 119 8.80 10.77 8.50
CA TYR A 119 9.31 10.42 7.18
C TYR A 119 8.91 11.40 6.07
N SER A 120 8.01 12.37 6.30
CA SER A 120 7.71 13.39 5.30
C SER A 120 8.95 14.23 5.02
N ASP A 121 9.51 14.89 6.02
CA ASP A 121 10.50 15.93 5.73
C ASP A 121 11.85 15.33 5.31
N LEU A 122 12.30 14.31 6.04
CA LEU A 122 13.55 13.61 5.75
C LEU A 122 13.48 12.79 4.46
N GLY A 123 12.36 12.07 4.25
CA GLY A 123 12.13 11.28 3.05
C GLY A 123 12.02 12.17 1.81
N ASN A 124 11.32 13.30 1.91
CA ASN A 124 11.15 14.21 0.78
C ASN A 124 12.49 14.81 0.35
N GLN A 125 13.31 15.29 1.30
CA GLN A 125 14.59 15.92 0.97
C GLN A 125 15.59 14.93 0.37
N SER A 126 15.74 13.74 0.95
CA SER A 126 16.65 12.73 0.41
C SER A 126 16.23 12.26 -0.98
N GLN A 127 14.93 12.07 -1.22
CA GLN A 127 14.42 11.66 -2.52
C GLN A 127 14.57 12.75 -3.59
N VAL A 128 14.27 14.00 -3.24
CA VAL A 128 14.46 15.14 -4.14
C VAL A 128 15.93 15.25 -4.52
N TYR A 129 16.84 15.13 -3.55
CA TYR A 129 18.28 15.16 -3.80
C TYR A 129 18.73 14.02 -4.74
N GLU A 130 18.30 12.79 -4.49
CA GLU A 130 18.60 11.67 -5.38
C GLU A 130 18.04 11.86 -6.80
N LEU A 131 16.83 12.39 -6.94
CA LEU A 131 16.22 12.65 -8.24
C LEU A 131 16.98 13.74 -8.99
N GLN A 132 17.41 14.81 -8.30
CA GLN A 132 18.24 15.86 -8.86
C GLN A 132 19.60 15.33 -9.31
N LEU A 133 20.26 14.48 -8.52
CA LEU A 133 21.50 13.82 -8.92
C LEU A 133 21.29 12.97 -10.18
N LYS A 134 20.26 12.10 -10.20
CA LYS A 134 19.94 11.27 -11.37
C LYS A 134 19.65 12.11 -12.61
N LEU A 135 18.97 13.25 -12.47
CA LEU A 135 18.72 14.19 -13.56
C LEU A 135 20.00 14.89 -14.05
N GLY A 136 20.93 15.24 -13.15
CA GLY A 136 22.21 15.84 -13.52
C GLY A 136 23.17 14.86 -14.20
N GLU A 137 23.05 13.57 -13.87
CA GLU A 137 23.93 12.51 -14.39
C GLU A 137 23.42 11.85 -15.67
N ILE A 138 22.11 11.93 -15.95
CA ILE A 138 21.52 11.20 -17.08
C ILE A 138 22.08 11.70 -18.41
N LYS A 139 22.55 10.75 -19.24
CA LYS A 139 23.03 10.96 -20.59
C LYS A 139 22.44 9.87 -21.48
N GLN A 140 22.20 10.18 -22.75
CA GLN A 140 21.67 9.19 -23.69
C GLN A 140 22.61 7.98 -23.84
N GLY A 141 23.92 8.21 -23.95
CA GLY A 141 24.90 7.15 -24.13
C GLY A 141 24.59 6.26 -25.34
N THR A 142 24.47 4.95 -25.11
CA THR A 142 24.14 3.95 -26.13
C THR A 142 22.64 3.64 -26.21
N ASP A 143 21.79 4.26 -25.38
CA ASP A 143 20.35 4.04 -25.40
C ASP A 143 19.68 4.72 -26.61
N THR A 144 18.55 4.16 -27.04
CA THR A 144 17.71 4.82 -28.06
C THR A 144 17.15 6.13 -27.52
N VAL A 145 16.90 7.09 -28.42
CA VAL A 145 16.30 8.39 -28.06
C VAL A 145 14.99 8.20 -27.29
N THR A 146 14.15 7.23 -27.71
CA THR A 146 12.88 6.92 -27.04
C THR A 146 13.08 6.44 -25.61
N LYS A 147 14.04 5.54 -25.37
CA LYS A 147 14.32 5.01 -24.02
C LYS A 147 14.91 6.06 -23.10
N TYR A 148 15.84 6.87 -23.62
CA TYR A 148 16.39 8.02 -22.91
C TYR A 148 15.29 9.01 -22.53
N PHE A 149 14.45 9.42 -23.49
CA PHE A 149 13.37 10.38 -23.25
C PHE A 149 12.32 9.84 -22.27
N ALA A 150 11.95 8.57 -22.34
CA ALA A 150 11.05 7.94 -21.39
C ALA A 150 11.61 7.96 -19.96
N THR A 151 12.92 7.72 -19.80
CA THR A 151 13.59 7.77 -18.50
C THR A 151 13.66 9.19 -17.95
N LEU A 152 14.03 10.15 -18.79
CA LEU A 152 14.04 11.57 -18.44
C LEU A 152 12.65 12.06 -18.01
N LYS A 153 11.62 11.70 -18.79
CA LYS A 153 10.22 12.02 -18.48
C LYS A 153 9.79 11.43 -17.14
N ARG A 154 10.15 10.16 -16.85
CA ARG A 154 9.84 9.52 -15.57
C ARG A 154 10.50 10.24 -14.39
N LEU A 155 11.78 10.61 -14.51
CA LEU A 155 12.49 11.33 -13.45
C LEU A 155 11.87 12.71 -13.18
N TRP A 156 11.43 13.42 -14.22
CA TRP A 156 10.70 14.68 -14.09
C TRP A 156 9.35 14.50 -13.41
N GLN A 157 8.56 13.50 -13.82
CA GLN A 157 7.27 13.21 -13.18
C GLN A 157 7.44 12.81 -11.70
N ASP A 158 8.47 12.00 -11.42
CA ASP A 158 8.80 11.62 -10.04
C ASP A 158 9.16 12.86 -9.23
N LEU A 159 9.89 13.85 -9.78
CA LEU A 159 10.26 15.11 -9.10
C LEU A 159 9.07 16.07 -8.95
N ASP A 160 8.21 16.18 -9.97
CA ASP A 160 6.99 17.00 -9.93
C ASP A 160 6.01 16.54 -8.85
N MET A 161 5.97 15.24 -8.56
CA MET A 161 5.22 14.69 -7.42
C MET A 161 5.66 15.27 -6.05
N PHE A 162 6.91 15.72 -5.92
CA PHE A 162 7.40 16.40 -4.70
C PHE A 162 7.10 17.91 -4.76
N ASN A 163 7.08 18.49 -5.96
CA ASN A 163 6.76 19.92 -6.18
C ASN A 163 5.27 20.25 -5.95
N GLU A 164 4.35 19.30 -6.03
CA GLU A 164 2.96 19.54 -5.63
C GLU A 164 2.82 19.75 -4.10
N TYR A 165 3.83 19.33 -3.32
CA TYR A 165 3.93 19.52 -1.86
C TYR A 165 4.86 20.66 -1.43
N LEU A 166 5.68 21.22 -2.34
CA LEU A 166 6.56 22.37 -2.11
C LEU A 166 6.16 23.48 -3.08
N THR A 167 5.57 24.55 -2.55
CA THR A 167 4.93 25.63 -3.32
C THR A 167 5.71 26.09 -4.55
N ILE A 168 4.97 26.51 -5.58
CA ILE A 168 5.41 27.12 -6.88
C ILE A 168 6.63 28.04 -6.77
N THR A 169 6.87 28.64 -5.61
CA THR A 169 8.03 29.47 -5.27
C THR A 169 9.39 28.75 -5.41
N GLU A 170 9.49 27.46 -5.06
CA GLU A 170 10.76 26.72 -5.18
C GLU A 170 11.09 26.31 -6.62
N PHE A 171 10.07 26.09 -7.45
CA PHE A 171 10.22 25.86 -8.89
C PHE A 171 10.91 27.04 -9.58
N PHE A 172 10.50 28.29 -9.27
CA PHE A 172 11.14 29.48 -9.81
C PHE A 172 12.57 29.70 -9.27
N ARG A 173 12.85 29.34 -8.02
CA ARG A 173 14.22 29.35 -7.47
C ARG A 173 15.13 28.35 -8.15
N PHE A 174 14.62 27.17 -8.47
CA PHE A 174 15.37 26.12 -9.15
C PHE A 174 15.69 26.52 -10.60
N LEU A 175 14.71 27.07 -11.34
CA LEU A 175 14.94 27.63 -12.68
C LEU A 175 15.96 28.78 -12.67
N ALA A 176 15.93 29.64 -11.64
CA ALA A 176 16.89 30.73 -11.50
C ALA A 176 18.34 30.25 -11.22
N ARG A 177 18.53 29.05 -10.65
CA ARG A 177 19.85 28.45 -10.40
C ARG A 177 20.44 27.74 -11.62
N LEU A 178 19.63 27.43 -12.63
CA LEU A 178 20.08 26.78 -13.87
C LEU A 178 20.47 27.76 -14.99
N ASN A 179 20.33 29.07 -14.77
CA ASN A 179 20.72 30.12 -15.70
C ASN A 179 22.05 30.81 -15.29
N VAL A 180 23.13 30.04 -15.26
CA VAL A 180 24.50 30.55 -15.41
C VAL A 180 25.16 29.81 -16.55
#